data_AF-A0A7R9AT00-F1
#
_entry.id   AF-A0A7R9AT00-F1
#
_cell.length_a   1.000
_cell.length_b   1.000
_cell.length_c   1.000
_cell.angle_alpha   90.00
_cell.angle_beta   90.00
_cell.angle_gamma   90.00
#
_symmetry.space_group_name_H-M   'P 1'
#
loop_
_entity.id
_entity.type
_entity.pdbx_description
1 polymer ?
#
loop_
_entity_poly.entity_id
_entity_poly.type
_entity_poly.pdbx_seq_one_letter_code
_entity_poly.pdbx_strand_id
1 'polypeptide(L)'
;MPEQLDRIEEGMDQINADMKEAEKNLTGMEKCCGLCVLPCNKSASFKEDEGTWKGNDDGKVVNNQPTRVMDDRNGLGPQGGYIAKITNDAREDEMENNMGEVNTMIGNLRNMAIDMGSELENQNRQIDRINRKEISNETRLKDANRRVSKLYKP
;
A
#
# COMPACT_ATOMS: atom_id res chain seq x y z
N MET A 1 9.43 -6.31 -1.39
CA MET A 1 8.40 -5.99 -0.37
C MET A 1 7.21 -5.23 -1.00
N PRO A 2 7.38 -4.13 -1.76
CA PRO A 2 6.24 -3.46 -2.44
C PRO A 2 5.43 -4.40 -3.34
N GLU A 3 6.13 -5.22 -4.14
CA GLU A 3 5.47 -6.13 -5.08
C GLU A 3 4.51 -7.16 -4.44
N GLN A 4 4.68 -7.48 -3.15
CA GLN A 4 3.74 -8.37 -2.47
C GLN A 4 2.42 -7.67 -2.18
N LEU A 5 2.45 -6.40 -1.79
CA LEU A 5 1.25 -5.60 -1.57
C LEU A 5 0.55 -5.28 -2.88
N ASP A 6 1.30 -5.04 -3.96
CA ASP A 6 0.73 -4.86 -5.31
C ASP A 6 -0.05 -6.11 -5.75
N ARG A 7 0.55 -7.30 -5.58
CA ARG A 7 -0.13 -8.57 -5.87
C ARG A 7 -1.39 -8.79 -5.03
N ILE A 8 -1.40 -8.33 -3.78
CA ILE A 8 -2.58 -8.42 -2.91
C ILE A 8 -3.66 -7.42 -3.37
N GLU A 9 -3.28 -6.19 -3.70
CA GLU A 9 -4.20 -5.16 -4.21
C GLU A 9 -4.85 -5.62 -5.54
N GLU A 10 -4.07 -6.20 -6.45
CA GLU A 10 -4.56 -6.83 -7.69
C GLU A 10 -5.50 -8.02 -7.40
N GLY A 11 -5.14 -8.88 -6.45
CA GLY A 11 -6.00 -9.99 -6.02
C GLY A 11 -7.35 -9.52 -5.47
N MET A 12 -7.37 -8.40 -4.73
CA MET A 12 -8.62 -7.80 -4.25
C MET A 12 -9.49 -7.25 -5.40
N ASP A 13 -8.88 -6.67 -6.43
CA ASP A 13 -9.59 -6.21 -7.63
C ASP A 13 -10.17 -7.38 -8.43
N GLN A 14 -9.44 -8.49 -8.51
CA GLN A 14 -9.94 -9.72 -9.13
C GLN A 14 -11.14 -10.30 -8.36
N ILE A 15 -11.06 -10.40 -7.03
CA ILE A 15 -12.18 -10.86 -6.18
C ILE A 15 -13.40 -9.95 -6.38
N ASN A 16 -13.22 -8.64 -6.50
CA ASN A 16 -14.33 -7.72 -6.74
C ASN A 16 -15.04 -7.99 -8.07
N ALA A 17 -14.27 -8.26 -9.12
CA ALA A 17 -14.78 -8.62 -10.44
C ALA A 17 -15.56 -9.94 -10.39
N ASP A 18 -14.99 -10.97 -9.77
CA ASP A 18 -15.62 -12.28 -9.59
C ASP A 18 -16.93 -12.16 -8.79
N MET A 19 -16.93 -11.34 -7.73
CA MET A 19 -18.14 -11.08 -6.94
C MET A 19 -19.23 -10.36 -7.73
N LYS A 20 -18.88 -9.44 -8.66
CA LYS A 20 -19.85 -8.81 -9.58
C LYS A 20 -20.48 -9.81 -10.53
N GLU A 21 -19.70 -10.77 -11.01
CA GLU A 21 -20.22 -11.83 -11.88
C GLU A 21 -21.11 -12.80 -11.10
N ALA A 22 -20.67 -13.24 -9.91
CA ALA A 22 -21.45 -14.11 -9.04
C ALA A 22 -22.82 -13.50 -8.69
N GLU A 23 -22.88 -12.20 -8.34
CA GLU A 23 -24.13 -11.50 -8.05
C GLU A 23 -25.08 -11.45 -9.26
N LYS A 24 -24.55 -11.26 -10.48
CA LYS A 24 -25.36 -11.29 -11.71
C LYS A 24 -25.95 -12.68 -11.94
N ASN A 25 -25.13 -13.72 -11.79
CA ASN A 25 -25.56 -15.11 -11.98
C ASN A 25 -26.61 -15.52 -10.95
N LEU A 26 -26.42 -15.16 -9.66
CA LEU A 26 -27.40 -15.40 -8.60
C LEU A 26 -28.73 -14.69 -8.85
N THR A 27 -28.68 -13.43 -9.32
CA THR A 27 -29.88 -12.69 -9.70
C THR A 27 -30.59 -13.32 -10.91
N GLY A 28 -29.84 -13.95 -11.82
CA GLY A 28 -30.40 -14.74 -12.92
C GLY A 28 -31.10 -16.01 -12.43
N MET A 29 -30.50 -16.73 -11.48
CA MET A 29 -31.07 -17.94 -10.89
C MET A 29 -32.34 -17.67 -10.06
N GLU A 30 -32.36 -16.57 -9.28
CA GLU A 30 -33.55 -16.11 -8.55
C GLU A 30 -34.76 -15.87 -9.48
N LYS A 31 -34.51 -15.47 -10.74
CA LYS A 31 -35.56 -15.25 -11.75
C LYS A 31 -36.01 -16.52 -12.46
N CYS A 32 -35.18 -17.57 -12.47
CA CYS A 32 -35.43 -18.80 -13.22
C CYS A 32 -36.10 -19.91 -12.36
N CYS A 33 -36.06 -19.81 -11.03
CA CYS A 33 -36.76 -20.72 -10.12
C CYS A 33 -38.20 -20.25 -9.80
N GLY A 34 -39.13 -20.43 -10.75
CA GLY A 34 -40.37 -21.16 -10.47
C GLY A 34 -41.53 -20.54 -9.68
N LEU A 35 -41.67 -19.22 -9.49
CA LEU A 35 -42.99 -18.67 -9.10
C LEU A 35 -43.19 -17.23 -9.59
N CYS A 36 -43.84 -17.11 -10.75
CA CYS A 36 -44.54 -15.94 -11.29
C CYS A 36 -43.87 -14.55 -11.23
N VAL A 37 -44.02 -13.85 -12.36
CA VAL A 37 -43.90 -12.39 -12.51
C VAL A 37 -44.67 -11.66 -11.40
N LEU A 38 -44.04 -11.41 -10.25
CA LEU A 38 -44.55 -10.51 -9.22
C LEU A 38 -43.70 -9.23 -9.26
N PRO A 39 -44.29 -8.06 -9.54
CA PRO A 39 -43.58 -6.80 -9.62
C PRO A 39 -43.39 -6.23 -8.21
N CYS A 40 -42.64 -6.89 -7.33
CA CYS A 40 -42.45 -6.38 -5.97
C CYS A 40 -41.09 -6.74 -5.37
N ASN A 41 -40.46 -5.69 -4.84
CA ASN A 41 -39.20 -5.59 -4.13
C ASN A 41 -37.95 -5.93 -4.95
N LYS A 42 -37.44 -4.88 -5.63
CA LYS A 42 -36.00 -4.67 -5.75
C LYS A 42 -35.40 -4.81 -4.35
N SER A 43 -34.96 -6.01 -3.98
CA SER A 43 -33.99 -6.17 -2.91
C SER A 43 -32.84 -5.24 -3.28
N ALA A 44 -32.51 -4.34 -2.36
CA ALA A 44 -31.49 -3.33 -2.59
C ALA A 44 -30.22 -4.07 -3.01
N SER A 45 -29.92 -4.03 -4.32
CA SER A 45 -28.66 -4.49 -4.85
C SER A 45 -27.58 -3.77 -4.05
N PHE A 46 -26.58 -4.52 -3.57
CA PHE A 46 -25.44 -3.95 -2.86
C PHE A 46 -24.98 -2.70 -3.61
N LYS A 47 -25.11 -1.54 -2.97
CA LYS A 47 -24.61 -0.28 -3.52
C LYS A 47 -23.12 -0.25 -3.19
N GLU A 48 -22.32 -0.65 -4.17
CA GLU A 48 -20.88 -0.49 -4.12
C GLU A 48 -20.56 0.99 -3.92
N ASP A 49 -19.78 1.31 -2.89
CA ASP A 49 -19.26 2.66 -2.71
C ASP A 49 -18.19 2.90 -3.77
N GLU A 50 -18.52 3.71 -4.79
CA GLU A 50 -17.65 3.99 -5.93
C GLU A 50 -16.28 4.52 -5.49
N GLY A 51 -16.19 5.16 -4.32
CA GLY A 51 -14.93 5.67 -3.77
C GLY A 51 -13.95 4.59 -3.29
N THR A 52 -14.43 3.37 -3.02
CA THR A 52 -13.56 2.26 -2.57
C THR A 52 -12.78 1.63 -3.74
N TRP A 53 -13.32 1.71 -4.95
CA TRP A 53 -12.81 1.00 -6.13
C TRP A 53 -12.38 1.92 -7.29
N LYS A 54 -12.60 3.24 -7.20
CA LYS A 54 -12.01 4.21 -8.12
C LYS A 54 -10.52 4.38 -7.79
N GLY A 55 -9.68 3.97 -8.73
CA GLY A 55 -8.23 4.16 -8.65
C GLY A 55 -7.82 5.63 -8.78
N ASN A 56 -6.89 6.05 -7.92
CA ASN A 56 -5.92 7.13 -8.12
C ASN A 56 -6.37 8.60 -8.23
N ASP A 57 -7.62 9.00 -7.97
CA ASP A 57 -7.94 10.46 -7.95
C ASP A 57 -7.36 11.21 -6.73
N ASP A 58 -7.02 10.52 -5.64
CA ASP A 58 -6.22 11.07 -4.54
C ASP A 58 -4.71 10.81 -4.70
N GLY A 59 -4.30 10.44 -5.93
CA GLY A 59 -2.93 10.27 -6.37
C GLY A 59 -2.20 11.60 -6.53
N LYS A 60 -2.16 12.43 -5.49
CA LYS A 60 -0.99 13.30 -5.29
C LYS A 60 0.17 12.39 -4.88
N VAL A 61 0.64 11.60 -5.84
CA VAL A 61 2.01 11.11 -5.84
C VAL A 61 2.82 12.36 -5.64
N VAL A 62 3.50 12.46 -4.50
CA VAL A 62 4.23 13.65 -4.12
C VAL A 62 5.41 13.75 -5.10
N ASN A 63 5.16 14.31 -6.29
CA ASN A 63 6.17 14.65 -7.30
C ASN A 63 7.06 15.80 -6.79
N ASN A 64 6.67 16.41 -5.67
CA ASN A 64 7.56 17.13 -4.80
C ASN A 64 8.12 16.19 -3.73
N GLN A 65 8.84 15.15 -4.15
CA GLN A 65 10.00 14.72 -3.37
C GLN A 65 10.74 16.02 -3.04
N PRO A 66 11.12 16.30 -1.78
CA PRO A 66 11.79 17.54 -1.46
C PRO A 66 12.91 17.69 -2.49
N THR A 67 12.79 18.74 -3.31
CA THR A 67 13.82 19.17 -4.24
C THR A 67 15.09 18.94 -3.47
N ARG A 68 16.00 18.13 -4.01
CA ARG A 68 17.34 18.02 -3.48
C ARG A 68 17.92 19.43 -3.47
N VAL A 69 17.62 20.21 -2.44
CA VAL A 69 18.61 21.00 -1.76
C VAL A 69 19.60 19.92 -1.35
N MET A 70 20.54 19.65 -2.26
CA MET A 70 21.92 19.54 -1.85
C MET A 70 22.13 20.73 -0.92
N ASP A 71 21.81 20.51 0.35
CA ASP A 71 22.25 21.38 1.40
C ASP A 71 23.76 21.19 1.35
N ASP A 72 24.43 22.11 0.68
CA ASP A 72 25.89 22.28 0.68
C ASP A 72 26.45 22.43 2.11
N ARG A 73 25.61 22.34 3.15
CA ARG A 73 26.04 22.07 4.53
C ARG A 73 26.56 20.65 4.74
N ASN A 74 26.51 19.76 3.75
CA ASN A 74 27.28 18.51 3.78
C ASN A 74 28.82 18.73 3.69
N GLY A 75 29.29 19.98 3.69
CA GLY A 75 30.71 20.34 3.77
C GLY A 75 31.26 20.59 5.18
N LEU A 76 30.46 20.48 6.25
CA LEU A 76 30.95 20.69 7.62
C LEU A 76 31.42 19.36 8.25
N GLY A 77 32.37 18.69 7.60
CA GLY A 77 33.32 17.90 8.37
C GLY A 77 34.01 18.85 9.37
N PRO A 78 34.32 18.41 10.60
CA PRO A 78 35.10 19.24 11.52
C PRO A 78 36.32 19.78 10.78
N GLN A 79 36.48 21.10 10.72
CA GLN A 79 37.54 21.77 9.96
C GLN A 79 38.96 21.35 10.40
N GLY A 80 39.08 20.50 11.42
CA GLY A 80 40.33 19.94 11.96
C GLY A 80 40.46 18.42 11.88
N GLY A 81 39.70 17.72 11.04
CA GLY A 81 39.71 16.24 11.00
C GLY A 81 38.84 15.61 12.10
N TYR A 82 38.50 14.34 11.93
CA TYR A 82 37.64 13.59 12.84
C TYR A 82 38.37 13.15 14.12
N ILE A 83 39.70 13.00 14.06
CA ILE A 83 40.58 12.55 15.12
C ILE A 83 41.57 13.64 15.47
N ALA A 84 41.59 14.03 16.75
CA ALA A 84 42.60 14.95 17.26
C ALA A 84 43.97 14.27 17.28
N LYS A 85 44.95 14.85 16.59
CA LYS A 85 46.33 14.32 16.55
C LYS A 85 47.07 14.66 17.85
N ILE A 86 47.54 13.64 18.57
CA ILE A 86 48.27 13.78 19.84
C ILE A 86 49.71 13.31 19.67
N THR A 87 49.91 12.09 19.16
CA THR A 87 51.23 11.50 18.90
C THR A 87 51.66 11.63 17.44
N ASN A 88 50.74 12.00 16.54
CA ASN A 88 50.95 12.14 15.10
C ASN A 88 51.56 10.85 14.50
N ASP A 89 51.04 9.70 14.94
CA ASP A 89 51.48 8.37 14.54
C ASP A 89 50.53 7.74 13.51
N ALA A 90 50.99 6.66 12.88
CA ALA A 90 50.23 5.97 11.84
C ALA A 90 48.88 5.41 12.34
N ARG A 91 48.71 5.20 13.64
CA ARG A 91 47.44 4.74 14.23
C ARG A 91 46.40 5.86 14.22
N GLU A 92 46.80 7.09 14.54
CA GLU A 92 45.92 8.27 14.43
C GLU A 92 45.49 8.53 12.98
N ASP A 93 46.40 8.35 12.02
CA ASP A 93 46.07 8.48 10.59
C ASP A 93 45.12 7.36 10.10
N GLU A 94 45.27 6.12 10.59
CA GLU A 94 44.32 5.03 10.29
C GLU A 94 42.93 5.31 10.90
N MET A 95 42.88 5.83 12.14
CA MET A 95 41.62 6.22 12.77
C MET A 95 40.91 7.36 12.01
N GLU A 96 41.66 8.32 11.46
CA GLU A 96 41.12 9.40 10.63
C GLU A 96 40.51 8.85 9.34
N ASN A 97 41.23 7.95 8.65
CA ASN A 97 40.74 7.30 7.43
C ASN A 97 39.47 6.47 7.71
N ASN A 98 39.50 5.66 8.78
CA ASN A 98 38.36 4.86 9.21
C ASN A 98 37.15 5.74 9.54
N MET A 99 37.35 6.90 10.18
CA MET A 99 36.24 7.83 10.44
C MET A 99 35.73 8.56 9.20
N GLY A 100 36.57 8.84 8.22
CA GLY A 100 36.15 9.32 6.90
C GLY A 100 35.24 8.31 6.18
N GLU A 101 35.60 7.02 6.23
CA GLU A 101 34.76 5.94 5.71
C GLU A 101 33.45 5.81 6.48
N VAL A 102 33.49 5.88 7.83
CA VAL A 102 32.29 5.88 8.67
C VAL A 102 31.37 7.06 8.32
N ASN A 103 31.89 8.26 8.08
CA ASN A 103 31.08 9.41 7.66
C ASN A 103 30.37 9.16 6.32
N THR A 104 31.07 8.53 5.37
CA THR A 104 30.49 8.11 4.08
C THR A 104 29.39 7.06 4.26
N MET A 105 29.64 6.06 5.12
CA MET A 105 28.65 5.05 5.46
C MET A 105 27.41 5.64 6.15
N ILE A 106 27.60 6.61 7.07
CA ILE A 106 26.50 7.33 7.72
C ILE A 106 25.66 8.09 6.70
N GLY A 107 26.30 8.72 5.71
CA GLY A 107 25.59 9.37 4.60
C GLY A 107 24.69 8.39 3.81
N ASN A 108 25.22 7.22 3.51
CA ASN A 108 24.45 6.16 2.84
C ASN A 108 23.32 5.61 3.71
N LEU A 109 23.57 5.39 5.01
CA LEU A 109 22.55 4.97 5.97
C LEU A 109 21.42 5.99 6.09
N ARG A 110 21.74 7.29 6.09
CA ARG A 110 20.74 8.37 6.09
C ARG A 110 19.85 8.29 4.86
N ASN A 111 20.44 8.11 3.68
CA ASN A 111 19.66 8.01 2.44
C ASN A 111 18.74 6.79 2.47
N MET A 112 19.25 5.62 2.87
CA MET A 112 18.42 4.42 3.03
C MET A 112 17.30 4.59 4.06
N ALA A 113 17.54 5.31 5.17
CA ALA A 113 16.52 5.60 6.17
C ALA A 113 15.40 6.51 5.61
N ILE A 114 15.75 7.49 4.78
CA ILE A 114 14.78 8.37 4.12
C ILE A 114 13.95 7.59 3.10
N ASP A 115 14.60 6.80 2.26
CA ASP A 115 13.93 6.02 1.22
C ASP A 115 13.01 4.96 1.86
N MET A 116 13.49 4.27 2.90
CA MET A 116 12.69 3.31 3.66
C MET A 116 11.52 3.97 4.39
N GLY A 117 11.71 5.17 4.95
CA GLY A 117 10.65 5.92 5.60
C GLY A 117 9.52 6.30 4.63
N SER A 118 9.89 6.77 3.44
CA SER A 118 8.92 7.12 2.39
C SER A 118 8.18 5.89 1.86
N GLU A 119 8.91 4.78 1.68
CA GLU A 119 8.33 3.50 1.26
C GLU A 119 7.34 2.95 2.29
N LEU A 120 7.66 3.01 3.59
CA LEU A 120 6.74 2.59 4.66
C LEU A 120 5.45 3.43 4.68
N GLU A 121 5.54 4.74 4.47
CA GLU A 121 4.35 5.61 4.40
C GLU A 121 3.47 5.27 3.19
N ASN A 122 4.08 4.94 2.06
CA ASN A 122 3.35 4.51 0.86
C ASN A 122 2.68 3.15 1.07
N GLN A 123 3.39 2.20 1.67
CA GLN A 123 2.85 0.88 2.01
C GLN A 123 1.70 0.98 3.03
N ASN A 124 1.79 1.84 4.04
CA ASN A 124 0.69 2.08 4.98
C ASN A 124 -0.57 2.56 4.26
N ARG A 125 -0.44 3.53 3.35
CA ARG A 125 -1.57 4.01 2.53
C ARG A 125 -2.15 2.92 1.63
N GLN A 126 -1.30 2.05 1.08
CA GLN A 126 -1.72 0.91 0.28
C GLN A 126 -2.51 -0.12 1.11
N ILE A 127 -2.03 -0.44 2.31
CA ILE A 127 -2.71 -1.35 3.25
C ILE A 127 -4.10 -0.80 3.61
N ASP A 128 -4.22 0.51 3.86
CA ASP A 128 -5.53 1.12 4.14
C ASP A 128 -6.53 0.94 2.99
N ARG A 129 -6.07 1.06 1.74
CA ARG A 129 -6.90 0.79 0.56
C ARG A 129 -7.30 -0.68 0.47
N ILE A 130 -6.33 -1.58 0.64
CA ILE A 130 -6.57 -3.04 0.64
C ILE A 130 -7.61 -3.41 1.70
N ASN A 131 -7.49 -2.88 2.92
CA ASN A 131 -8.42 -3.14 4.02
C ASN A 131 -9.85 -2.68 3.67
N ARG A 132 -10.01 -1.49 3.06
CA ARG A 132 -11.33 -1.04 2.59
C ARG A 132 -11.91 -1.98 1.52
N LYS A 133 -11.09 -2.40 0.55
CA LYS A 133 -11.49 -3.38 -0.48
C LYS A 133 -11.89 -4.72 0.14
N GLU A 134 -11.13 -5.20 1.13
CA GLU A 134 -11.40 -6.43 1.87
C GLU A 134 -12.75 -6.40 2.58
N ILE A 135 -13.03 -5.34 3.36
CA ILE A 135 -14.32 -5.18 4.08
C ILE A 135 -15.51 -5.17 3.09
N SER A 136 -15.34 -4.51 1.95
CA SER A 136 -16.35 -4.48 0.89
C SER A 136 -16.60 -5.88 0.33
N ASN A 137 -15.54 -6.60 -0.03
CA ASN A 137 -15.62 -7.97 -0.53
C ASN A 137 -16.23 -8.93 0.50
N GLU A 138 -15.86 -8.83 1.78
CA GLU A 138 -16.42 -9.65 2.86
C GLU A 138 -17.94 -9.45 2.99
N THR A 139 -18.39 -8.19 2.92
CA THR A 139 -19.81 -7.85 2.99
C THR A 139 -20.58 -8.43 1.80
N ARG A 140 -20.04 -8.32 0.59
CA ARG A 140 -20.64 -8.90 -0.63
C ARG A 140 -20.70 -10.42 -0.56
N LEU A 141 -19.64 -11.06 -0.07
CA LEU A 141 -19.59 -12.52 0.08
C LEU A 141 -20.65 -13.01 1.08
N LYS A 142 -20.81 -12.32 2.22
CA LYS A 142 -21.84 -12.64 3.22
C LYS A 142 -23.26 -12.51 2.63
N ASP A 143 -23.54 -11.45 1.89
CA ASP A 143 -24.87 -11.26 1.28
C ASP A 143 -25.16 -12.29 0.18
N ALA A 144 -24.19 -12.53 -0.71
CA ALA A 144 -24.28 -13.56 -1.74
C ALA A 144 -24.53 -14.94 -1.12
N ASN A 145 -23.77 -15.31 -0.09
CA ASN A 145 -23.96 -16.59 0.61
C ASN A 145 -25.32 -16.70 1.28
N ARG A 146 -25.85 -15.60 1.84
CA ARG A 146 -27.21 -15.54 2.40
C ARG A 146 -28.26 -15.78 1.31
N ARG A 147 -28.10 -15.19 0.12
CA ARG A 147 -29.00 -15.39 -1.02
C ARG A 147 -28.96 -16.83 -1.53
N VAL A 148 -27.76 -17.39 -1.73
CA VAL A 148 -27.55 -18.81 -2.08
C VAL A 148 -28.21 -19.75 -1.07
N SER A 149 -27.99 -19.51 0.22
CA SER A 149 -28.57 -20.33 1.29
C SER A 149 -30.11 -20.32 1.29
N LYS A 150 -30.74 -19.23 0.84
CA LYS A 150 -32.20 -19.17 0.67
C LYS A 150 -32.69 -19.94 -0.56
N LEU A 151 -31.88 -20.02 -1.62
CA LEU A 151 -32.18 -20.79 -2.82
C LEU A 151 -32.00 -22.30 -2.61
N TYR A 152 -31.10 -22.71 -1.70
CA TYR A 152 -30.78 -24.11 -1.45
C TYR A 152 -31.62 -24.75 -0.34
N LYS A 153 -32.32 -23.97 0.49
CA LYS A 153 -33.28 -24.53 1.46
C LYS A 153 -34.58 -24.87 0.73
N PRO A 154 -34.96 -26.17 0.63
CA PRO A 154 -36.23 -26.59 0.05
C PRO A 154 -37.43 -26.14 0.88
#